data_AF-M0DWY8-F1
#
_entry.id   AF-M0DWY8-F1
#
_cell.length_a   1.000
_cell.length_b   1.000
_cell.length_c   1.000
_cell.angle_alpha   90.00
_cell.angle_beta   90.00
_cell.angle_gamma   90.00
#
_symmetry.space_group_name_H-M   'P 1'
#
loop_
_entity.id
_entity.type
_entity.pdbx_description
1 polymer ?
#
loop_
_entity_poly.entity_id
_entity_poly.type
_entity_poly.pdbx_seq_one_letter_code
_entity_poly.pdbx_strand_id
1 'polypeptide(L)'
;MTDSLPEWVPEEYDPDAPLAERLPVIAEMEGGIEIHVEDKRGTIYVVHQPQNLKELPSDGLQLDCGPRTGYWSHEIVVPGGDHEAYLRKVDPDQDYDAYVATRETVGKDIDVRVYGVDADRFEDDTPEATA
;
A
#
# COMPACT_ATOMS: atom_id res chain seq x y z
N MET A 1 -10.71 9.28 22.42
CA MET A 1 -9.37 9.91 22.43
C MET A 1 -9.04 10.08 20.98
N THR A 2 -8.94 11.31 20.49
CA THR A 2 -8.37 11.57 19.15
C THR A 2 -6.89 11.32 19.30
N ASP A 3 -6.46 10.10 19.04
CA ASP A 3 -5.05 9.79 18.84
C ASP A 3 -4.63 10.66 17.66
N SER A 4 -3.88 11.74 17.92
CA SER A 4 -3.38 12.59 16.86
C SER A 4 -2.49 11.71 15.97
N LEU A 5 -2.81 11.66 14.68
CA LEU A 5 -1.98 10.97 13.71
C LEU A 5 -0.55 11.53 13.80
N PRO A 6 0.48 10.71 13.57
CA PRO A 6 1.87 11.17 13.53
C PRO A 6 2.07 12.33 12.55
N GLU A 7 3.03 13.22 12.81
CA GLU A 7 3.28 14.42 11.98
C GLU A 7 3.64 14.11 10.51
N TRP A 8 4.08 12.90 10.20
CA TRP A 8 4.38 12.47 8.82
C TRP A 8 3.11 12.11 8.02
N VAL A 9 1.98 11.90 8.69
CA VAL A 9 0.71 11.60 8.05
C VAL A 9 0.07 12.92 7.61
N PRO A 10 -0.29 13.09 6.33
CA PRO A 10 -1.00 14.28 5.85
C PRO A 10 -2.31 14.48 6.61
N GLU A 11 -2.68 15.75 6.86
CA GLU A 11 -3.94 16.09 7.55
C GLU A 11 -5.18 15.58 6.81
N GLU A 12 -5.07 15.37 5.50
CA GLU A 12 -6.12 14.83 4.62
C GLU A 12 -6.32 13.32 4.77
N TYR A 13 -5.37 12.60 5.38
CA TYR A 13 -5.49 11.17 5.59
C TYR A 13 -6.43 10.86 6.76
N ASP A 14 -7.64 10.45 6.42
CA ASP A 14 -8.57 9.84 7.38
C ASP A 14 -8.47 8.30 7.28
N PRO A 15 -7.96 7.60 8.30
CA PRO A 15 -7.82 6.14 8.27
C PRO A 15 -9.18 5.40 8.23
N ASP A 16 -10.28 6.07 8.58
CA ASP A 16 -11.63 5.49 8.61
C ASP A 16 -12.47 5.87 7.37
N ALA A 17 -11.94 6.70 6.47
CA ALA A 17 -12.58 7.04 5.20
C ALA A 17 -12.64 5.83 4.25
N PRO A 18 -13.56 5.82 3.27
CA PRO A 18 -13.60 4.79 2.22
C PRO A 18 -12.25 4.62 1.53
N LEU A 19 -11.89 3.38 1.17
CA LEU A 19 -10.57 3.10 0.58
C LEU A 19 -10.33 3.87 -0.73
N ALA A 20 -11.40 4.11 -1.51
CA ALA A 20 -11.33 4.94 -2.72
C ALA A 20 -10.85 6.38 -2.44
N GLU A 21 -11.22 6.94 -1.28
CA GLU A 21 -10.84 8.29 -0.87
C GLU A 21 -9.44 8.32 -0.24
N ARG A 22 -9.04 7.23 0.41
CA ARG A 22 -7.70 7.09 1.02
C ARG A 22 -6.60 6.85 -0.01
N LEU A 23 -6.84 6.07 -1.07
CA LEU A 23 -5.77 5.70 -2.02
C LEU A 23 -5.05 6.88 -2.68
N PRO A 24 -5.75 7.96 -3.11
CA PRO A 24 -5.08 9.16 -3.61
C PRO A 24 -4.13 9.77 -2.59
N VAL A 25 -4.57 9.92 -1.33
CA VAL A 25 -3.75 10.48 -0.26
C VAL A 25 -2.55 9.58 0.05
N ILE A 26 -2.76 8.25 0.09
CA ILE A 26 -1.68 7.27 0.27
C ILE A 26 -0.67 7.36 -0.88
N ALA A 27 -1.12 7.55 -2.12
CA ALA A 27 -0.22 7.64 -3.27
C ALA A 27 0.73 8.84 -3.22
N GLU A 28 0.33 9.92 -2.55
CA GLU A 28 1.13 11.14 -2.37
C GLU A 28 2.09 11.07 -1.16
N MET A 29 1.97 10.04 -0.31
CA MET A 29 2.90 9.82 0.80
C MET A 29 4.25 9.33 0.26
N GLU A 30 5.20 10.26 0.08
CA GLU A 30 6.53 9.96 -0.42
C GLU A 30 7.47 9.47 0.68
N GLY A 31 7.88 8.19 0.60
CA GLY A 31 8.98 7.62 1.39
C GLY A 31 8.68 7.48 2.90
N GLY A 32 9.45 6.63 3.58
CA GLY A 32 9.32 6.45 5.04
C GLY A 32 8.00 5.86 5.50
N ILE A 33 7.23 5.23 4.60
CA ILE A 33 5.96 4.56 4.92
C ILE A 33 5.94 3.12 4.43
N GLU A 34 5.15 2.30 5.12
CA GLU A 34 4.85 0.92 4.77
C GLU A 34 3.34 0.68 4.79
N ILE A 35 2.83 0.16 3.68
CA ILE A 35 1.43 -0.15 3.46
C ILE A 35 1.19 -1.60 3.86
N HIS A 36 0.23 -1.78 4.77
CA HIS A 36 -0.27 -3.07 5.21
C HIS A 36 -1.70 -3.22 4.68
N VAL A 37 -1.96 -4.35 4.03
CA VAL A 37 -3.27 -4.68 3.49
C VAL A 37 -3.82 -5.85 4.30
N GLU A 38 -4.95 -5.65 4.95
CA GLU A 38 -5.65 -6.71 5.68
C GLU A 38 -6.83 -7.20 4.84
N ASP A 39 -6.93 -8.52 4.62
CA ASP A 39 -8.13 -9.11 4.00
C ASP A 39 -9.22 -9.41 5.04
N LYS A 40 -10.46 -9.66 4.59
CA LYS A 40 -11.57 -10.02 5.50
C LYS A 40 -11.34 -11.24 6.40
N ARG A 41 -10.30 -12.02 6.16
CA ARG A 41 -9.93 -13.19 6.97
C ARG A 41 -8.93 -12.82 8.07
N GLY A 42 -8.48 -11.56 8.13
CA GLY A 42 -7.43 -11.07 9.02
C GLY A 42 -6.01 -11.38 8.53
N THR A 43 -5.83 -11.72 7.25
CA THR A 43 -4.49 -11.94 6.69
C THR A 43 -3.87 -10.60 6.34
N ILE A 44 -2.69 -10.33 6.90
CA ILE A 44 -1.95 -9.08 6.65
C ILE A 44 -0.90 -9.32 5.57
N TYR A 45 -0.92 -8.48 4.53
CA TYR A 45 0.06 -8.42 3.46
C TYR A 45 0.83 -7.11 3.55
N VAL A 46 2.15 -7.19 3.69
CA VAL A 46 3.02 -6.02 3.61
C VAL A 46 3.36 -5.77 2.14
N VAL A 47 2.91 -4.64 1.59
CA VAL A 47 3.05 -4.32 0.16
C VAL A 47 4.04 -3.18 -0.10
N HIS A 48 4.80 -2.80 0.93
CA HIS A 48 5.83 -1.76 0.90
C HIS A 48 5.25 -0.35 0.70
N GLN A 49 5.70 0.40 -0.30
CA GLN A 49 5.40 1.81 -0.46
C GLN A 49 4.64 2.07 -1.77
N PRO A 50 3.85 3.16 -1.85
CA PRO A 50 3.14 3.52 -3.07
C PRO A 50 4.13 3.79 -4.21
N GLN A 51 3.75 3.41 -5.43
CA GLN A 51 4.57 3.62 -6.63
C GLN A 51 3.85 4.49 -7.65
N ASN A 52 2.60 4.15 -7.95
CA ASN A 52 1.84 4.84 -8.98
C ASN A 52 0.34 4.60 -8.79
N LEU A 53 -0.43 5.69 -8.84
CA LEU A 53 -1.89 5.64 -8.84
C LEU A 53 -2.40 5.69 -10.27
N LYS A 54 -3.34 4.81 -10.59
CA LYS A 54 -3.99 4.72 -11.90
C LYS A 54 -5.51 4.78 -11.73
N GLU A 55 -6.14 5.54 -12.61
CA GLU A 55 -7.59 5.49 -12.78
C GLU A 55 -7.96 4.27 -13.64
N LEU A 56 -8.99 3.56 -13.20
CA LEU A 56 -9.63 2.47 -13.91
C LEU A 56 -11.01 2.94 -14.42
N PRO A 57 -11.64 2.20 -15.35
CA PRO A 57 -13.01 2.49 -15.75
C PRO A 57 -13.98 2.58 -14.56
N SER A 58 -15.05 3.34 -14.73
CA SER A 58 -16.12 3.52 -13.72
C SER A 58 -15.66 4.14 -12.40
N ASP A 59 -14.67 5.04 -12.45
CA ASP A 59 -14.10 5.70 -11.26
C ASP A 59 -13.37 4.72 -10.31
N GLY A 60 -12.92 3.58 -10.84
CA GLY A 60 -12.07 2.66 -10.09
C GLY A 60 -10.65 3.20 -9.94
N LEU A 61 -9.94 2.73 -8.92
CA LEU A 61 -8.55 3.09 -8.64
C LEU A 61 -7.68 1.84 -8.53
N GLN A 62 -6.44 1.96 -9.00
CA GLN A 62 -5.39 0.99 -8.76
C GLN A 62 -4.15 1.71 -8.23
N LEU A 63 -3.66 1.29 -7.08
CA LEU A 63 -2.38 1.72 -6.53
C LEU A 63 -1.36 0.60 -6.68
N ASP A 64 -0.36 0.83 -7.52
CA ASP A 64 0.81 -0.04 -7.65
C ASP A 64 1.69 0.14 -6.40
N CYS A 65 2.06 -0.96 -5.75
CA CYS A 65 2.82 -0.97 -4.50
C CYS A 65 4.08 -1.84 -4.63
N GLY A 66 5.19 -1.33 -4.11
CA GLY A 66 6.48 -1.99 -4.32
C GLY A 66 7.60 -1.47 -3.44
N PRO A 67 8.72 -2.22 -3.37
CA PRO A 67 9.84 -1.89 -2.49
C PRO A 67 10.65 -0.68 -2.95
N ARG A 68 10.58 -0.28 -4.23
CA ARG A 68 11.40 0.80 -4.78
C ARG A 68 10.75 1.41 -6.02
N THR A 69 11.09 2.68 -6.28
CA THR A 69 10.66 3.43 -7.46
C THR A 69 10.83 2.64 -8.75
N GLY A 70 9.73 2.50 -9.49
CA GLY A 70 9.70 1.82 -10.79
C GLY A 70 9.64 0.29 -10.73
N TYR A 71 9.45 -0.30 -9.55
CA TYR A 71 9.21 -1.74 -9.39
C TYR A 71 8.09 -1.99 -8.39
N TRP A 72 7.02 -2.67 -8.81
CA TRP A 72 5.88 -3.04 -7.97
C TRP A 72 5.59 -4.53 -8.06
N SER A 73 5.21 -5.16 -6.96
CA SER A 73 4.84 -6.59 -6.93
C SER A 73 3.39 -6.82 -6.51
N HIS A 74 2.71 -5.73 -6.12
CA HIS A 74 1.35 -5.74 -5.64
C HIS A 74 0.55 -4.59 -6.24
N GLU A 75 -0.76 -4.81 -6.36
CA GLU A 75 -1.70 -3.80 -6.83
C GLU A 75 -2.91 -3.82 -5.90
N ILE A 76 -3.14 -2.71 -5.21
CA ILE A 76 -4.36 -2.49 -4.44
C ILE A 76 -5.39 -1.95 -5.42
N VAL A 77 -6.54 -2.62 -5.51
CA VAL A 77 -7.56 -2.29 -6.49
C VAL A 77 -8.86 -1.99 -5.77
N VAL A 78 -9.39 -0.79 -6.01
CA VAL A 78 -10.74 -0.40 -5.63
C VAL A 78 -11.54 -0.29 -6.91
N PRO A 79 -12.35 -1.29 -7.26
CA PRO A 79 -13.15 -1.21 -8.46
C PRO A 79 -14.20 -0.12 -8.30
N GLY A 80 -14.54 0.54 -9.39
CA GLY A 80 -15.65 1.48 -9.43
C GLY A 80 -16.98 0.82 -9.06
N GLY A 81 -17.90 1.59 -8.47
CA GLY A 81 -19.23 1.10 -8.07
C GLY A 81 -19.23 0.33 -6.74
N ASP A 82 -20.21 -0.56 -6.56
CA ASP A 82 -20.46 -1.30 -5.31
C ASP A 82 -19.69 -2.65 -5.26
N HIS A 83 -18.43 -2.60 -5.66
CA HIS A 83 -17.57 -3.78 -5.78
C HIS A 83 -16.47 -3.77 -4.71
N GLU A 84 -16.25 -4.93 -4.10
CA GLU A 84 -15.25 -5.11 -3.04
C GLU A 84 -13.83 -4.82 -3.56
N ALA A 85 -13.05 -4.09 -2.77
CA ALA A 85 -11.63 -3.90 -3.02
C ALA A 85 -10.86 -5.21 -2.90
N TYR A 86 -9.74 -5.33 -3.61
CA TYR A 86 -8.92 -6.54 -3.60
C TYR A 86 -7.44 -6.25 -3.85
N LEU A 87 -6.61 -7.20 -3.43
CA LEU A 87 -5.16 -7.16 -3.61
C LEU A 87 -4.74 -8.15 -4.69
N ARG A 88 -4.00 -7.66 -5.69
CA ARG A 88 -3.33 -8.50 -6.68
C ARG A 88 -1.85 -8.62 -6.40
N LYS A 89 -1.29 -9.80 -6.61
CA LYS A 89 0.14 -10.04 -6.78
C LYS A 89 0.45 -10.08 -8.27
N VAL A 90 1.50 -9.39 -8.68
CA VAL A 90 1.89 -9.22 -10.08
C VAL A 90 3.39 -9.33 -10.28
N ASP A 91 3.80 -9.50 -11.53
CA ASP A 91 5.20 -9.42 -11.98
C ASP A 91 5.28 -8.39 -13.12
N PRO A 92 5.76 -7.16 -12.85
CA PRO A 92 5.72 -6.06 -13.81
C PRO A 92 6.77 -6.18 -14.91
N ASP A 93 7.75 -7.07 -14.75
CA ASP A 93 8.84 -7.28 -15.71
C ASP A 93 8.40 -8.20 -16.86
N GLN A 94 7.24 -8.82 -16.75
CA GLN A 94 6.65 -9.65 -17.79
C GLN A 94 6.07 -8.80 -18.94
N ASP A 95 6.01 -9.39 -20.12
CA ASP A 95 5.21 -8.81 -21.20
C ASP A 95 3.72 -8.78 -20.82
N TYR A 96 2.94 -7.96 -21.52
CA TYR A 96 1.55 -7.71 -21.17
C TYR A 96 0.69 -8.98 -21.10
N ASP A 97 0.85 -9.91 -22.04
CA ASP A 97 0.03 -11.12 -22.09
C ASP A 97 0.36 -12.05 -20.92
N ALA A 98 1.66 -12.22 -20.62
CA ALA A 98 2.12 -12.97 -19.46
C ALA A 98 1.66 -12.31 -18.15
N TYR A 99 1.82 -11.00 -18.00
CA TYR A 99 1.37 -10.24 -16.84
C TYR A 99 -0.14 -10.43 -16.58
N VAL A 100 -0.98 -10.36 -17.63
CA VAL A 100 -2.43 -10.56 -17.50
C VAL A 100 -2.77 -12.00 -17.12
N ALA A 101 -2.02 -12.98 -17.62
CA ALA A 101 -2.24 -14.40 -17.38
C ALA A 101 -1.77 -14.86 -15.99
N THR A 102 -0.73 -14.22 -15.43
CA THR A 102 -0.08 -14.64 -14.17
C THR A 102 -0.51 -13.84 -12.95
N ARG A 103 -1.08 -12.64 -13.13
CA ARG A 103 -1.59 -11.84 -12.01
C ARG A 103 -2.63 -12.63 -11.21
N GLU A 104 -2.50 -12.58 -9.89
CA GLU A 104 -3.31 -13.38 -8.98
C GLU A 104 -3.96 -12.48 -7.91
N THR A 105 -5.27 -12.64 -7.69
CA THR A 105 -5.93 -12.01 -6.54
C THR A 105 -5.61 -12.80 -5.27
N VAL A 106 -4.80 -12.21 -4.40
CA VAL A 106 -4.34 -12.83 -3.15
C VAL A 106 -5.14 -12.37 -1.93
N GLY A 107 -5.68 -11.16 -1.94
CA GLY A 107 -6.55 -10.61 -0.90
C GLY A 107 -7.89 -10.15 -1.46
N LYS A 108 -8.98 -10.33 -0.73
CA LYS A 108 -10.34 -9.93 -1.12
C LYS A 108 -11.00 -9.20 0.04
N ASP A 109 -11.85 -8.21 -0.29
CA ASP A 109 -12.55 -7.39 0.71
C ASP A 109 -11.54 -6.84 1.71
N ILE A 110 -10.65 -6.00 1.17
CA ILE A 110 -9.45 -5.54 1.86
C ILE A 110 -9.65 -4.18 2.52
N ASP A 111 -8.95 -3.97 3.63
CA ASP A 111 -8.66 -2.66 4.20
C ASP A 111 -7.16 -2.36 4.12
N VAL A 112 -6.80 -1.08 4.14
CA VAL A 112 -5.42 -0.63 4.00
C VAL A 112 -5.03 0.28 5.16
N ARG A 113 -3.88 0.02 5.76
CA ARG A 113 -3.30 0.84 6.83
C ARG A 113 -1.88 1.22 6.47
N VAL A 114 -1.50 2.44 6.83
CA VAL A 114 -0.15 2.97 6.58
C VAL A 114 0.58 3.09 7.91
N TYR A 115 1.84 2.65 7.92
CA TYR A 115 2.73 2.72 9.07
C TYR A 115 3.99 3.50 8.68
N GLY A 116 4.54 4.28 9.61
CA GLY A 116 5.84 4.91 9.42
C GLY A 116 6.94 3.86 9.52
N VAL A 117 7.89 3.90 8.59
CA VAL A 117 9.13 3.13 8.67
C VAL A 117 10.19 4.07 9.21
N ASP A 118 10.60 3.86 10.46
CA ASP A 118 11.79 4.54 11.01
C ASP A 118 13.00 4.19 10.13
N ALA A 119 13.53 5.19 9.44
CA ALA A 119 14.81 5.08 8.75
C ALA A 119 15.96 4.72 9.71
N ASP A 120 15.80 5.06 11.00
CA ASP A 120 16.77 4.84 12.07
C ASP A 120 16.76 3.42 12.67
N ARG A 121 15.86 2.52 12.23
CA ARG A 121 15.75 1.16 12.82
C ARG A 121 17.01 0.29 12.64
N PHE A 122 17.97 0.71 11.80
CA PHE A 122 19.24 0.03 11.58
C PHE A 122 20.50 0.77 12.10
N GLU A 123 20.39 1.97 12.70
CA GLU A 123 21.58 2.72 13.15
C GLU A 123 21.95 2.52 14.64
N ASP A 124 21.12 1.84 15.44
CA ASP A 124 21.33 1.68 16.90
C ASP A 124 21.59 0.23 17.36
N ASP A 125 22.33 -0.55 16.58
CA ASP A 125 22.83 -1.87 16.98
C ASP A 125 24.39 -1.91 16.95
N THR A 126 25.02 -0.78 17.26
CA THR A 126 26.43 -0.80 17.66
C THR A 126 26.46 -1.01 19.17
N PRO A 127 26.81 -2.20 19.69
CA PRO A 127 26.99 -2.37 21.12
C PRO A 127 28.09 -1.40 21.56
N GLU A 128 27.73 -0.47 22.43
CA GLU A 128 28.68 0.41 23.12
C GLU A 128 29.68 -0.50 23.84
N ALA A 129 30.85 -0.69 23.21
CA ALA A 129 31.93 -1.48 23.77
C ALA A 129 32.39 -0.75 25.03
N THR A 130 31.96 -1.27 26.18
CA THR A 130 32.42 -0.81 27.48
C THR A 130 33.92 -1.04 27.55
N ALA A 131 34.70 0.04 27.61
CA ALA A 131 36.14 0.04 27.85
C ALA A 131 36.44 0.88 29.09
#